data_AF-L8GIC6-F1
#
_entry.id   AF-L8GIC6-F1
#
_cell.length_a   1.000
_cell.length_b   1.000
_cell.length_c   1.000
_cell.angle_alpha   90.00
_cell.angle_beta   90.00
_cell.angle_gamma   90.00
#
_symmetry.space_group_name_H-M   'P 1'
#
loop_
_entity.id
_entity.type
_entity.pdbx_description
1 polymer ?
#
loop_
_entity_poly.entity_id
_entity_poly.type
_entity_poly.pdbx_seq_one_letter_code
_entity_poly.pdbx_strand_id
1 'polypeptide(L)'
;MQGGTDPHTSLATNHTEPKHYGGHSWPESGLNTAPAHMGRRDLETIFLPTFKAAVTEAGARSVMAAYNEIDGIPNANNEDLLYEHLRNQWGFDGFVLSDEAKLWTNHHTAASPLDAIIQFLTAGGNMQFYDFPHIIWDLFIAEAVEAGRLSESILDDRVADLLRVKMMLGLFDNPFTDPSLVSLVVNSQEHQDLALEAARKAIVLLKNDNNVLPLASAKLGSIALIGPTRDYSGFGVLDNFVTVLDGVSAKAPQAKIYHAWGSGVLHNDELQ
;
A
#
# COMPACT_ATOMS: atom_id res chain seq x y z
N MET A 1 -3.12 -16.34 11.31
CA MET A 1 -4.54 -16.42 11.69
C MET A 1 -4.67 -16.48 13.21
N GLN A 2 -5.09 -15.39 13.86
CA GLN A 2 -5.70 -15.50 15.20
C GLN A 2 -7.12 -16.09 15.03
N GLY A 3 -7.53 -16.90 16.00
CA GLY A 3 -8.51 -17.96 15.81
C GLY A 3 -9.98 -17.54 15.75
N GLY A 4 -10.78 -18.47 15.22
CA GLY A 4 -12.02 -18.88 15.88
C GLY A 4 -13.34 -18.28 15.40
N THR A 5 -13.34 -17.34 14.45
CA THR A 5 -14.59 -16.85 13.85
C THR A 5 -14.70 -17.27 12.41
N ASP A 6 -15.89 -17.68 11.99
CA ASP A 6 -16.23 -17.92 10.60
C ASP A 6 -15.83 -16.69 9.76
N PRO A 7 -14.94 -16.84 8.74
CA PRO A 7 -14.53 -15.74 7.89
C PRO A 7 -15.72 -15.08 7.17
N HIS A 8 -16.85 -15.78 7.02
CA HIS A 8 -18.05 -15.28 6.36
C HIS A 8 -18.93 -14.37 7.24
N THR A 9 -18.65 -14.26 8.55
CA THR A 9 -19.47 -13.45 9.48
C THR A 9 -18.65 -12.47 10.32
N SER A 10 -17.36 -12.33 10.03
CA SER A 10 -16.44 -11.53 10.84
C SER A 10 -16.24 -10.12 10.26
N LEU A 11 -16.63 -9.10 11.02
CA LEU A 11 -16.22 -7.70 10.79
C LEU A 11 -14.71 -7.47 10.98
N ALA A 12 -13.97 -8.51 11.39
CA ALA A 12 -12.55 -8.43 11.75
C ALA A 12 -11.61 -8.95 10.65
N THR A 13 -12.12 -9.29 9.46
CA THR A 13 -11.29 -9.87 8.39
C THR A 13 -11.50 -9.10 7.10
N ASN A 14 -10.43 -8.47 6.62
CA ASN A 14 -10.37 -7.91 5.28
C ASN A 14 -9.26 -8.62 4.51
N HIS A 15 -9.37 -8.57 3.19
CA HIS A 15 -8.32 -9.00 2.30
C HIS A 15 -7.13 -8.04 2.38
N THR A 16 -5.92 -8.58 2.34
CA THR A 16 -4.68 -7.80 2.37
C THR A 16 -3.87 -8.03 1.11
N GLU A 17 -3.24 -6.97 0.63
CA GLU A 17 -2.41 -6.97 -0.57
C GLU A 17 -1.03 -6.41 -0.25
N PRO A 18 -0.03 -7.25 0.05
CA PRO A 18 1.35 -6.81 0.21
C PRO A 18 1.84 -6.16 -1.08
N LYS A 19 2.48 -5.00 -0.95
CA LYS A 19 2.94 -4.19 -2.07
C LYS A 19 4.20 -3.38 -1.76
N HIS A 20 5.00 -2.99 -2.75
CA HIS A 20 4.91 -3.34 -4.18
C HIS A 20 5.90 -4.47 -4.49
N TYR A 21 5.42 -5.57 -5.09
CA TYR A 21 6.18 -6.81 -5.30
C TYR A 21 6.92 -6.82 -6.66
N GLY A 22 8.24 -6.84 -6.73
CA GLY A 22 9.23 -6.62 -5.67
C GLY A 22 10.27 -5.58 -6.09
N GLY A 23 11.20 -5.25 -5.19
CA GLY A 23 12.33 -4.38 -5.51
C GLY A 23 12.00 -2.89 -5.73
N HIS A 24 10.77 -2.47 -5.43
CA HIS A 24 10.32 -1.11 -5.70
C HIS A 24 11.07 -0.02 -4.92
N SER A 25 11.46 -0.30 -3.68
CA SER A 25 12.02 0.71 -2.76
C SER A 25 13.49 1.08 -3.02
N TRP A 26 14.07 0.61 -4.13
CA TRP A 26 15.45 0.93 -4.52
C TRP A 26 15.53 1.36 -5.99
N PRO A 27 14.82 2.43 -6.38
CA PRO A 27 14.89 2.93 -7.74
C PRO A 27 16.19 3.71 -7.97
N GLU A 28 16.63 3.77 -9.24
CA GLU A 28 17.72 4.62 -9.67
C GLU A 28 17.45 6.08 -9.29
N SER A 29 18.46 6.73 -8.72
CA SER A 29 18.39 8.14 -8.27
C SER A 29 17.29 8.47 -7.26
N GLY A 30 16.63 7.48 -6.64
CA GLY A 30 15.53 7.71 -5.72
C GLY A 30 14.26 8.24 -6.39
N LEU A 31 14.19 8.19 -7.73
CA LEU A 31 13.04 8.69 -8.50
C LEU A 31 11.92 7.66 -8.49
N ASN A 32 10.69 8.13 -8.31
CA ASN A 32 9.54 7.24 -8.42
C ASN A 32 9.50 6.60 -9.82
N THR A 33 9.17 5.32 -9.88
CA THR A 33 9.08 4.49 -11.10
C THR A 33 10.38 4.25 -11.87
N ALA A 34 11.53 4.77 -11.43
CA ALA A 34 12.79 4.55 -12.13
C ALA A 34 13.24 3.07 -12.03
N PRO A 35 14.05 2.58 -12.98
CA PRO A 35 14.58 1.22 -12.95
C PRO A 35 15.29 0.92 -11.63
N ALA A 36 15.17 -0.32 -11.17
CA ALA A 36 15.94 -0.81 -10.04
C ALA A 36 17.08 -1.71 -10.55
N HIS A 37 18.31 -1.40 -10.16
CA HIS A 37 19.50 -2.18 -10.51
C HIS A 37 19.87 -3.03 -9.31
N MET A 38 19.43 -4.29 -9.29
CA MET A 38 19.69 -5.20 -8.16
C MET A 38 20.02 -6.60 -8.62
N GLY A 39 21.10 -7.15 -8.05
CA GLY A 39 21.45 -8.54 -8.28
C GLY A 39 20.44 -9.47 -7.61
N ARG A 40 20.32 -10.68 -8.15
CA ARG A 40 19.44 -11.74 -7.59
C ARG A 40 19.60 -11.92 -6.08
N ARG A 41 20.84 -11.88 -5.56
CA ARG A 41 21.09 -12.04 -4.12
C ARG A 41 20.40 -10.94 -3.30
N ASP A 42 20.45 -9.69 -3.75
CA ASP A 42 19.84 -8.58 -3.03
C ASP A 42 18.33 -8.71 -3.05
N LEU A 43 17.75 -9.01 -4.22
CA LEU A 43 16.33 -9.32 -4.38
C LEU A 43 15.86 -10.38 -3.38
N GLU A 44 16.55 -11.53 -3.34
CA GLU A 44 16.20 -12.70 -2.53
C GLU A 44 16.41 -12.51 -1.03
N THR A 45 17.41 -11.72 -0.62
CA THR A 45 17.81 -11.62 0.79
C THR A 45 17.32 -10.36 1.49
N ILE A 46 16.96 -9.32 0.73
CA ILE A 46 16.54 -8.02 1.30
C ILE A 46 15.04 -7.79 1.04
N PHE A 47 14.56 -8.03 -0.18
CA PHE A 47 13.23 -7.59 -0.59
C PHE A 47 12.18 -8.71 -0.50
N LEU A 48 12.45 -9.87 -1.09
CA LEU A 48 11.52 -10.99 -1.13
C LEU A 48 11.17 -11.62 0.23
N PRO A 49 12.03 -11.62 1.28
CA PRO A 49 11.70 -12.29 2.53
C PRO A 49 10.41 -11.80 3.19
N THR A 50 10.13 -10.49 3.13
CA THR A 50 8.90 -9.91 3.70
C THR A 50 7.65 -10.38 2.96
N PHE A 51 7.71 -10.47 1.63
CA PHE A 51 6.61 -10.98 0.80
C PHE A 51 6.42 -12.49 1.00
N LYS A 52 7.53 -13.24 1.07
CA LYS A 52 7.49 -14.67 1.37
C LYS A 52 6.81 -14.94 2.71
N ALA A 53 7.16 -14.20 3.77
CA ALA A 53 6.50 -14.33 5.07
C ALA A 53 5.01 -13.94 5.00
N ALA A 54 4.67 -12.86 4.28
CA ALA A 54 3.28 -12.44 4.09
C ALA A 54 2.45 -13.54 3.40
N VAL A 55 3.00 -14.22 2.40
CA VAL A 55 2.33 -15.32 1.68
C VAL A 55 2.30 -16.60 2.51
N THR A 56 3.46 -17.09 2.95
CA THR A 56 3.63 -18.45 3.49
C THR A 56 3.31 -18.57 4.99
N GLU A 57 3.43 -17.48 5.75
CA GLU A 57 3.21 -17.48 7.20
C GLU A 57 1.93 -16.74 7.59
N ALA A 58 1.69 -15.57 6.98
CA ALA A 58 0.52 -14.75 7.27
C ALA A 58 -0.72 -15.12 6.44
N GLY A 59 -0.54 -15.78 5.29
CA GLY A 59 -1.63 -16.25 4.44
C GLY A 59 -2.25 -15.16 3.55
N ALA A 60 -1.45 -14.18 3.10
CA ALA A 60 -1.90 -13.19 2.12
C ALA A 60 -2.43 -13.88 0.85
N ARG A 61 -3.55 -13.37 0.31
CA ARG A 61 -4.26 -13.94 -0.85
C ARG A 61 -4.28 -13.04 -2.07
N SER A 62 -3.62 -11.90 -2.01
CA SER A 62 -3.24 -11.11 -3.18
C SER A 62 -1.84 -10.56 -2.99
N VAL A 63 -1.26 -10.10 -4.08
CA VAL A 63 -0.02 -9.32 -4.11
C VAL A 63 -0.17 -8.30 -5.24
N MET A 64 0.32 -7.07 -5.01
CA MET A 64 0.38 -6.05 -6.05
C MET A 64 1.77 -6.01 -6.67
N ALA A 65 1.87 -6.27 -7.97
CA ALA A 65 3.10 -6.19 -8.73
C ALA A 65 3.58 -4.74 -8.79
N ALA A 66 4.89 -4.52 -8.60
CA ALA A 66 5.47 -3.19 -8.67
C ALA A 66 5.44 -2.63 -10.09
N TYR A 67 5.35 -1.31 -10.20
CA TYR A 67 5.36 -0.60 -11.48
C TYR A 67 6.75 -0.36 -12.05
N ASN A 68 7.82 -0.48 -11.27
CA ASN A 68 9.17 -0.34 -11.81
C ASN A 68 9.62 -1.63 -12.51
N GLU A 69 10.76 -1.54 -13.19
CA GLU A 69 11.50 -2.68 -13.71
C GLU A 69 12.70 -3.03 -12.83
N ILE A 70 13.16 -4.28 -12.94
CA ILE A 70 14.43 -4.75 -12.39
C ILE A 70 15.30 -5.18 -13.57
N ASP A 71 16.47 -4.55 -13.73
CA ASP A 71 17.43 -4.83 -14.82
C ASP A 71 16.77 -4.88 -16.22
N GLY A 72 15.81 -3.98 -16.49
CA GLY A 72 15.11 -3.88 -17.78
C GLY A 72 13.88 -4.79 -17.95
N ILE A 73 13.52 -5.57 -16.93
CA ILE A 73 12.31 -6.42 -16.93
C ILE A 73 11.26 -5.78 -16.01
N PRO A 74 10.15 -5.24 -16.55
CA PRO A 74 9.04 -4.74 -15.76
C PRO A 74 8.51 -5.80 -14.80
N ASN A 75 8.29 -5.46 -13.53
CA ASN A 75 7.80 -6.44 -12.55
C ASN A 75 6.43 -7.01 -12.93
N ALA A 76 5.61 -6.25 -13.67
CA ALA A 76 4.31 -6.69 -14.18
C ALA A 76 4.40 -7.80 -15.24
N ASN A 77 5.52 -7.97 -15.96
CA ASN A 77 5.72 -9.09 -16.90
C ASN A 77 6.91 -9.99 -16.50
N ASN A 78 7.34 -9.94 -15.24
CA ASN A 78 8.46 -10.72 -14.75
C ASN A 78 7.99 -12.12 -14.27
N GLU A 79 8.05 -13.10 -15.18
CA GLU A 79 7.69 -14.50 -14.90
C GLU A 79 8.48 -15.13 -13.74
N ASP A 80 9.77 -14.79 -13.59
CA ASP A 80 10.59 -15.29 -12.48
C ASP A 80 10.00 -14.82 -11.14
N LEU A 81 9.54 -13.57 -11.03
CA LEU A 81 8.91 -13.08 -9.81
C LEU A 81 7.48 -13.57 -9.60
N LEU A 82 6.63 -13.38 -10.60
CA LEU A 82 5.18 -13.58 -10.48
C LEU A 82 4.78 -15.06 -10.54
N TYR A 83 5.57 -15.89 -11.22
CA TYR A 83 5.30 -17.31 -11.38
C TYR A 83 6.29 -18.16 -10.59
N GLU A 84 7.59 -18.05 -10.87
CA GLU A 84 8.57 -18.96 -10.25
C GLU A 84 8.70 -18.75 -8.74
N HIS A 85 8.94 -17.52 -8.26
CA HIS A 85 9.04 -17.25 -6.83
C HIS A 85 7.68 -17.36 -6.16
N LEU A 86 6.70 -16.60 -6.63
CA LEU A 86 5.43 -16.45 -5.95
C LEU A 86 4.60 -17.74 -5.98
N ARG A 87 4.37 -18.32 -7.16
CA ARG A 87 3.47 -19.47 -7.32
C ARG A 87 4.20 -20.79 -7.10
N ASN A 88 5.30 -21.04 -7.82
CA ASN A 88 5.98 -22.33 -7.76
C ASN A 88 6.71 -22.55 -6.43
N GLN A 89 7.54 -21.60 -6.00
CA GLN A 89 8.36 -21.77 -4.80
C GLN A 89 7.57 -21.55 -3.50
N TRP A 90 6.65 -20.57 -3.47
CA TRP A 90 5.92 -20.22 -2.23
C TRP A 90 4.52 -20.83 -2.16
N GLY A 91 4.04 -21.46 -3.23
CA GLY A 91 2.72 -22.08 -3.27
C GLY A 91 1.57 -21.07 -3.23
N PHE A 92 1.78 -19.86 -3.76
CA PHE A 92 0.74 -18.83 -3.79
C PHE A 92 -0.43 -19.24 -4.69
N ASP A 93 -1.62 -19.28 -4.09
CA ASP A 93 -2.90 -19.65 -4.71
C ASP A 93 -3.90 -18.48 -4.71
N GLY A 94 -3.39 -17.25 -4.58
CA GLY A 94 -4.15 -16.00 -4.68
C GLY A 94 -4.04 -15.35 -6.06
N PHE A 95 -4.38 -14.06 -6.15
CA PHE A 95 -4.30 -13.29 -7.39
C PHE A 95 -3.26 -12.17 -7.34
N VAL A 96 -2.72 -11.80 -8.50
CA VAL A 96 -1.80 -10.67 -8.67
C VAL A 96 -2.52 -9.49 -9.33
N LEU A 97 -2.48 -8.33 -8.68
CA LEU A 97 -2.96 -7.04 -9.21
C LEU A 97 -1.77 -6.26 -9.78
N SER A 98 -1.90 -5.61 -10.95
CA SER A 98 -0.88 -4.64 -11.40
C SER A 98 -0.94 -3.36 -10.57
N ASP A 99 0.10 -2.53 -10.61
CA ASP A 99 0.06 -1.16 -10.09
C ASP A 99 0.33 -0.18 -11.24
N GLU A 100 -0.57 -0.11 -12.23
CA GLU A 100 -0.27 0.54 -13.51
C GLU A 100 0.99 -0.04 -14.19
N ALA A 101 0.86 -1.26 -14.73
CA ALA A 101 1.95 -2.02 -15.36
C ALA A 101 2.71 -1.28 -16.47
N LYS A 102 2.04 -0.39 -17.21
CA LYS A 102 2.60 0.52 -18.24
C LYS A 102 3.57 -0.12 -19.23
N LEU A 103 3.37 -1.41 -19.54
CA LEU A 103 4.22 -2.20 -20.45
C LEU A 103 4.29 -1.58 -21.85
N TRP A 104 3.18 -0.99 -22.32
CA TRP A 104 3.10 -0.34 -23.64
C TRP A 104 3.54 1.13 -23.60
N THR A 105 3.10 1.89 -22.60
CA THR A 105 3.23 3.35 -22.60
C THR A 105 4.56 3.86 -22.07
N ASN A 106 5.13 3.24 -21.03
CA ASN A 106 6.33 3.75 -20.35
C ASN A 106 7.52 2.82 -20.50
N HIS A 107 7.32 1.51 -20.27
CA HIS A 107 8.40 0.53 -20.40
C HIS A 107 8.71 0.21 -21.86
N HIS A 108 7.73 0.38 -22.76
CA HIS A 108 7.86 0.06 -24.18
C HIS A 108 8.30 -1.40 -24.45
N THR A 109 7.98 -2.32 -23.54
CA THR A 109 8.22 -3.76 -23.67
C THR A 109 7.11 -4.48 -24.43
N ALA A 110 5.92 -3.86 -24.50
CA ALA A 110 4.81 -4.34 -25.30
C ALA A 110 4.64 -3.55 -26.60
N ALA A 111 4.43 -4.25 -27.71
CA ALA A 111 4.25 -3.64 -29.02
C ALA A 111 2.88 -2.94 -29.20
N SER A 112 1.89 -3.32 -28.39
CA SER A 112 0.54 -2.77 -28.42
C SER A 112 -0.17 -3.01 -27.08
N PRO A 113 -1.34 -2.37 -26.83
CA PRO A 113 -2.19 -2.69 -25.70
C PRO A 113 -2.53 -4.18 -25.56
N LEU A 114 -2.92 -4.83 -26.68
CA LEU A 114 -3.22 -6.27 -26.71
C LEU A 114 -2.00 -7.10 -26.30
N ASP A 115 -0.80 -6.74 -26.78
CA ASP A 115 0.44 -7.40 -26.41
C ASP A 115 0.77 -7.23 -24.92
N ALA A 116 0.54 -6.04 -24.35
CA ALA A 116 0.72 -5.78 -22.93
C ALA A 116 -0.17 -6.66 -22.04
N ILE A 117 -1.44 -6.82 -22.41
CA ILE A 117 -2.39 -7.67 -21.69
C ILE A 117 -1.95 -9.14 -21.74
N ILE A 118 -1.53 -9.62 -22.92
CA ILE A 118 -1.04 -11.00 -23.08
C ILE A 118 0.20 -11.23 -22.22
N GLN A 119 1.18 -10.32 -22.26
CA GLN A 119 2.40 -10.42 -21.46
C GLN A 119 2.09 -10.49 -19.95
N PHE A 120 1.24 -9.59 -19.44
CA PHE A 120 0.87 -9.55 -18.03
C PHE A 120 0.16 -10.84 -17.56
N LEU A 121 -0.85 -11.31 -18.31
CA LEU A 121 -1.61 -12.50 -17.93
C LEU A 121 -0.75 -13.78 -18.01
N THR A 122 0.10 -13.86 -19.04
CA THR A 122 1.05 -14.98 -19.22
C THR A 122 2.05 -15.02 -18.08
N ALA A 123 2.57 -13.86 -17.65
CA ALA A 123 3.55 -13.77 -16.58
C ALA A 123 3.04 -14.19 -15.19
N GLY A 124 1.72 -14.29 -15.00
CA GLY A 124 1.12 -14.66 -13.71
C GLY A 124 0.21 -13.58 -13.10
N GLY A 125 0.05 -12.45 -13.79
CA GLY A 125 -0.88 -11.38 -13.46
C GLY A 125 -2.35 -11.81 -13.63
N ASN A 126 -3.26 -11.30 -12.81
CA ASN A 126 -4.67 -11.67 -12.85
C ASN A 126 -5.58 -10.49 -13.17
N MET A 127 -5.33 -9.34 -12.53
CA MET A 127 -6.17 -8.16 -12.62
C MET A 127 -5.30 -6.93 -12.86
N GLN A 128 -5.76 -6.02 -13.69
CA GLN A 128 -5.10 -4.73 -13.87
C GLN A 128 -5.59 -3.66 -12.91
N PHE A 129 -4.73 -2.71 -12.59
CA PHE A 129 -5.06 -1.46 -11.92
C PHE A 129 -4.80 -0.29 -12.88
N TYR A 130 -5.88 0.19 -13.50
CA TYR A 130 -5.93 1.41 -14.32
C TYR A 130 -5.06 1.50 -15.59
N ASP A 131 -4.43 0.42 -16.06
CA ASP A 131 -3.71 0.40 -17.34
C ASP A 131 -4.62 0.63 -18.56
N PHE A 132 -5.82 0.04 -18.54
CA PHE A 132 -6.78 0.07 -19.64
C PHE A 132 -8.22 0.21 -19.14
N PRO A 133 -9.11 0.89 -19.89
CA PRO A 133 -10.55 0.82 -19.63
C PRO A 133 -11.06 -0.63 -19.65
N HIS A 134 -12.05 -0.97 -18.81
CA HIS A 134 -12.61 -2.34 -18.75
C HIS A 134 -13.04 -2.88 -20.11
N ILE A 135 -13.68 -2.05 -20.94
CA ILE A 135 -14.11 -2.46 -22.27
C ILE A 135 -12.95 -2.90 -23.17
N ILE A 136 -11.78 -2.25 -23.04
CA ILE A 136 -10.58 -2.59 -23.81
C ILE A 136 -9.97 -3.88 -23.29
N TRP A 137 -9.91 -4.02 -21.96
CA TRP A 137 -9.41 -5.22 -21.30
C TRP A 137 -10.19 -6.47 -21.72
N ASP A 138 -11.51 -6.42 -21.64
CA ASP A 138 -12.38 -7.56 -21.94
C ASP A 138 -12.30 -7.95 -23.43
N LEU A 139 -12.35 -6.97 -24.33
CA LEU A 139 -12.26 -7.21 -25.77
C LEU A 139 -10.92 -7.82 -26.17
N PHE A 140 -9.82 -7.32 -25.63
CA PHE A 140 -8.49 -7.81 -25.99
C PHE A 140 -8.16 -9.17 -25.38
N ILE A 141 -8.69 -9.51 -24.20
CA ILE A 141 -8.58 -10.88 -23.69
C ILE A 141 -9.32 -11.85 -24.60
N ALA A 142 -10.56 -11.53 -25.00
CA ALA A 142 -11.33 -12.37 -25.92
C ALA A 142 -10.60 -12.55 -27.26
N GLU A 143 -10.14 -11.45 -27.85
CA GLU A 143 -9.35 -11.47 -29.10
C GLU A 143 -8.08 -12.33 -28.96
N ALA A 144 -7.35 -12.20 -27.85
CA ALA A 144 -6.12 -12.96 -27.61
C ALA A 144 -6.38 -14.48 -27.55
N VAL A 145 -7.47 -14.89 -26.91
CA VAL A 145 -7.86 -16.32 -26.81
C VAL A 145 -8.36 -16.83 -28.17
N GLU A 146 -9.25 -16.11 -28.83
CA GLU A 146 -9.78 -16.48 -30.16
C GLU A 146 -8.67 -16.60 -31.22
N ALA A 147 -7.66 -15.73 -31.14
CA ALA A 147 -6.49 -15.76 -32.02
C ALA A 147 -5.41 -16.79 -31.59
N GLY A 148 -5.60 -17.49 -30.48
CA GLY A 148 -4.62 -18.46 -29.93
C GLY A 148 -3.32 -17.83 -29.42
N ARG A 149 -3.33 -16.52 -29.16
CA ARG A 149 -2.19 -15.76 -28.61
C ARG A 149 -2.13 -15.80 -27.08
N LEU A 150 -3.25 -16.15 -26.44
CA LEU A 150 -3.34 -16.47 -25.02
C LEU A 150 -4.04 -17.83 -24.90
N SER A 151 -3.47 -18.77 -24.16
CA SER A 151 -4.12 -20.06 -23.90
C SER A 151 -5.37 -19.86 -23.04
N GLU A 152 -6.48 -20.49 -23.40
CA GLU A 152 -7.70 -20.53 -22.57
C GLU A 152 -7.40 -21.07 -21.17
N SER A 153 -6.49 -22.06 -21.05
CA SER A 153 -6.07 -22.59 -19.74
C SER A 153 -5.38 -21.55 -18.84
N ILE A 154 -4.61 -20.62 -19.42
CA ILE A 154 -3.99 -19.54 -18.66
C ILE A 154 -5.07 -18.60 -18.13
N LEU A 155 -6.05 -18.25 -18.99
CA LEU A 155 -7.17 -17.42 -18.59
C LEU A 155 -8.00 -18.09 -17.48
N ASP A 156 -8.31 -19.38 -17.61
CA ASP A 156 -9.01 -20.17 -16.60
C ASP A 156 -8.30 -20.14 -15.25
N ASP A 157 -6.97 -20.34 -15.24
CA ASP A 157 -6.17 -20.24 -14.01
C ASP A 157 -6.27 -18.84 -13.39
N ARG A 158 -6.17 -17.77 -14.20
CA ARG A 158 -6.24 -16.39 -13.70
C ARG A 158 -7.61 -16.08 -13.09
N VAL A 159 -8.68 -16.57 -13.72
CA VAL A 159 -10.06 -16.41 -13.24
C VAL A 159 -10.32 -17.25 -11.99
N ALA A 160 -9.82 -18.49 -11.95
CA ALA A 160 -9.97 -19.40 -10.82
C ALA A 160 -9.36 -18.82 -9.54
N ASP A 161 -8.20 -18.17 -9.63
CA ASP A 161 -7.57 -17.46 -8.50
C ASP A 161 -8.45 -16.34 -7.94
N LEU A 162 -9.02 -15.50 -8.82
CA LEU A 162 -9.92 -14.43 -8.42
C LEU A 162 -11.19 -14.97 -7.76
N LEU A 163 -11.79 -16.00 -8.35
CA LEU A 163 -12.99 -16.64 -7.82
C LEU A 163 -12.72 -17.33 -6.48
N ARG A 164 -11.55 -17.97 -6.31
CA ARG A 164 -11.13 -18.58 -5.05
C ARG A 164 -11.12 -17.55 -3.93
N VAL A 165 -10.50 -16.40 -4.15
CA VAL A 165 -10.45 -15.35 -3.12
C VAL A 165 -11.83 -14.78 -2.84
N LYS A 166 -12.67 -14.54 -3.86
CA LYS A 166 -14.06 -14.10 -3.65
C LYS A 166 -14.90 -15.10 -2.84
N MET A 167 -14.71 -16.40 -3.09
CA MET A 167 -15.34 -17.48 -2.33
C MET A 167 -14.85 -17.51 -0.88
N MET A 168 -13.53 -17.42 -0.66
CA MET A 168 -12.94 -17.37 0.69
C MET A 168 -13.47 -16.18 1.51
N LEU A 169 -13.75 -15.05 0.86
CA LEU A 169 -14.34 -13.86 1.48
C LEU A 169 -15.85 -13.96 1.70
N GLY A 170 -16.52 -15.02 1.22
CA GLY A 170 -17.97 -15.17 1.33
C GLY A 170 -18.78 -14.20 0.48
N LEU A 171 -18.18 -13.58 -0.54
CA LEU A 171 -18.85 -12.53 -1.33
C LEU A 171 -20.04 -13.04 -2.16
N PHE A 172 -20.10 -14.35 -2.41
CA PHE A 172 -21.25 -14.96 -3.10
C PHE A 172 -22.47 -15.11 -2.18
N ASP A 173 -22.25 -15.25 -0.87
CA ASP A 173 -23.31 -15.39 0.12
C ASP A 173 -23.67 -14.02 0.74
N ASN A 174 -22.67 -13.18 1.01
CA ASN A 174 -22.80 -11.88 1.67
C ASN A 174 -21.98 -10.80 0.91
N PRO A 175 -22.47 -10.31 -0.25
CA PRO A 175 -21.72 -9.36 -1.09
C PRO A 175 -21.65 -7.92 -0.54
N PHE A 176 -22.48 -7.58 0.45
CA PHE A 176 -22.64 -6.22 0.96
C PHE A 176 -22.45 -6.17 2.47
N THR A 177 -22.11 -4.98 2.98
CA THR A 177 -21.95 -4.71 4.41
C THR A 177 -23.12 -3.89 4.95
N ASP A 178 -23.32 -3.90 6.28
CA ASP A 178 -24.28 -3.04 6.96
C ASP A 178 -23.73 -1.61 7.11
N PRO A 179 -24.32 -0.59 6.46
CA PRO A 179 -23.86 0.80 6.57
C PRO A 179 -23.95 1.37 7.99
N SER A 180 -24.80 0.81 8.86
CA SER A 180 -24.98 1.28 10.24
C SER A 180 -23.70 1.16 11.08
N LEU A 181 -22.84 0.19 10.73
CA LEU A 181 -21.58 -0.09 11.41
C LEU A 181 -20.59 1.08 11.39
N VAL A 182 -20.66 1.93 10.36
CA VAL A 182 -19.80 3.13 10.25
C VAL A 182 -19.86 3.96 11.53
N SER A 183 -21.08 4.19 12.04
CA SER A 183 -21.29 4.98 13.26
C SER A 183 -20.75 4.33 14.54
N LEU A 184 -20.49 3.02 14.51
CA LEU A 184 -19.99 2.25 15.64
C LEU A 184 -18.46 2.13 15.63
N VAL A 185 -17.85 2.00 14.45
CA VAL A 185 -16.43 1.63 14.32
C VAL A 185 -15.54 2.75 13.79
N VAL A 186 -16.03 3.61 12.89
CA VAL A 186 -15.19 4.65 12.29
C VAL A 186 -14.89 5.72 13.33
N ASN A 187 -13.60 5.93 13.58
CA ASN A 187 -13.10 6.88 14.58
C ASN A 187 -13.68 6.66 15.99
N SER A 188 -13.97 5.41 16.37
CA SER A 188 -14.41 5.07 17.72
C SER A 188 -13.35 5.41 18.77
N GLN A 189 -13.75 5.54 20.05
CA GLN A 189 -12.81 5.83 21.13
C GLN A 189 -11.70 4.77 21.24
N GLU A 190 -12.02 3.50 21.04
CA GLU A 190 -11.05 2.40 21.07
C GLU A 190 -9.99 2.54 19.96
N HIS A 191 -10.40 2.88 18.74
CA HIS A 191 -9.47 3.14 17.63
C HIS A 191 -8.62 4.39 17.88
N GLN A 192 -9.19 5.45 18.46
CA GLN A 192 -8.44 6.65 18.84
C GLN A 192 -7.40 6.35 19.93
N ASP A 193 -7.75 5.55 20.93
CA ASP A 193 -6.85 5.16 22.02
C ASP A 193 -5.68 4.30 21.49
N LEU A 194 -5.96 3.34 20.60
CA LEU A 194 -4.94 2.54 19.93
C LEU A 194 -4.02 3.40 19.04
N ALA A 195 -4.59 4.33 18.27
CA ALA A 195 -3.80 5.27 17.45
C ALA A 195 -2.90 6.14 18.33
N LEU A 196 -3.39 6.61 19.47
CA LEU A 196 -2.62 7.39 20.44
C LEU A 196 -1.49 6.56 21.07
N GLU A 197 -1.74 5.29 21.38
CA GLU A 197 -0.71 4.37 21.87
C GLU A 197 0.39 4.16 20.82
N ALA A 198 0.01 3.88 19.57
CA ALA A 198 0.94 3.71 18.47
C ALA A 198 1.79 4.97 18.26
N ALA A 199 1.17 6.15 18.23
CA ALA A 199 1.86 7.43 18.11
C ALA A 199 2.88 7.67 19.24
N ARG A 200 2.51 7.36 20.50
CA ARG A 200 3.42 7.48 21.64
C ARG A 200 4.64 6.57 21.55
N LYS A 201 4.50 5.39 20.95
CA LYS A 201 5.60 4.43 20.74
C LYS A 201 6.44 4.74 19.50
N ALA A 202 5.89 5.48 18.53
CA ALA A 202 6.57 5.82 17.28
C ALA A 202 7.49 7.05 17.39
N ILE A 203 7.28 7.95 18.38
CA ILE A 203 8.10 9.14 18.56
C ILE A 203 9.49 8.77 19.12
N VAL A 204 10.56 9.20 18.44
CA VAL A 204 11.95 8.92 18.82
C VAL A 204 12.60 10.17 19.42
N LEU A 205 13.10 10.07 20.66
CA LEU A 205 13.95 11.11 21.26
C LEU A 205 15.37 10.98 20.73
N LEU A 206 15.72 11.77 19.72
CA LEU A 206 17.06 11.74 19.09
C LEU A 206 18.13 12.41 19.95
N LYS A 207 17.78 13.45 20.71
CA LYS A 207 18.73 14.29 21.46
C LYS A 207 18.07 14.96 22.66
N ASN A 208 18.76 15.01 23.81
CA ASN A 208 18.30 15.70 25.03
C ASN A 208 19.48 16.33 25.79
N ASP A 209 20.05 17.40 25.24
CA ASP A 209 21.17 18.10 25.88
C ASP A 209 20.76 18.66 27.24
N ASN A 210 21.66 18.53 28.22
CA ASN A 210 21.49 19.06 29.57
C ASN A 210 20.19 18.64 30.28
N ASN A 211 19.58 17.52 29.87
CA ASN A 211 18.32 17.02 30.43
C ASN A 211 17.19 18.07 30.43
N VAL A 212 17.08 18.84 29.34
CA VAL A 212 16.00 19.83 29.20
C VAL A 212 14.61 19.17 29.21
N LEU A 213 14.48 17.99 28.62
CA LEU A 213 13.25 17.21 28.65
C LEU A 213 13.25 16.20 29.83
N PRO A 214 12.07 15.95 30.45
CA PRO A 214 10.76 16.54 30.13
C PRO A 214 10.59 17.97 30.67
N LEU A 215 9.86 18.80 29.93
CA LEU A 215 9.54 20.16 30.37
C LEU A 215 8.57 20.13 31.56
N ALA A 216 8.87 20.90 32.61
CA ALA A 216 7.98 21.07 33.75
C ALA A 216 6.84 22.06 33.41
N SER A 217 5.82 21.60 32.68
CA SER A 217 4.76 22.46 32.11
C SER A 217 4.08 23.39 33.13
N ALA A 218 3.87 22.93 34.37
CA ALA A 218 3.30 23.72 35.45
C ALA A 218 4.15 24.93 35.89
N LYS A 219 5.43 24.98 35.50
CA LYS A 219 6.37 26.07 35.82
C LYS A 219 6.62 27.01 34.62
N LEU A 220 6.03 26.72 33.46
CA LEU A 220 6.23 27.53 32.25
C LEU A 220 5.25 28.71 32.27
N GLY A 221 5.76 29.94 32.23
CA GLY A 221 4.92 31.14 32.08
C GLY A 221 4.41 31.32 30.65
N SER A 222 5.21 30.97 29.64
CA SER A 222 4.84 31.00 28.24
C SER A 222 5.62 29.99 27.40
N ILE A 223 5.04 29.55 26.29
CA ILE A 223 5.66 28.66 25.30
C ILE A 223 5.57 29.33 23.93
N ALA A 224 6.67 29.34 23.18
CA ALA A 224 6.67 29.75 21.78
C ALA A 224 6.75 28.50 20.90
N LEU A 225 5.72 28.25 20.09
CA LEU A 225 5.65 27.15 19.13
C LEU A 225 5.84 27.69 17.70
N ILE A 226 7.04 27.54 17.17
CA ILE A 226 7.43 28.14 15.89
C ILE A 226 7.73 27.04 14.88
N GLY A 227 7.10 27.12 13.71
CA GLY A 227 7.35 26.21 12.60
C GLY A 227 6.12 26.00 11.70
N PRO A 228 6.33 25.64 10.43
CA PRO A 228 5.25 25.49 9.45
C PRO A 228 4.37 24.25 9.68
N THR A 229 4.81 23.28 10.49
CA THR A 229 4.06 22.04 10.75
C THR A 229 3.30 22.07 12.07
N ARG A 230 3.30 23.19 12.80
CA ARG A 230 2.71 23.29 14.14
C ARG A 230 1.20 23.02 14.16
N ASP A 231 0.51 23.41 13.10
CA ASP A 231 -0.94 23.35 12.88
C ASP A 231 -1.28 22.50 11.64
N TYR A 232 -0.37 21.63 11.21
CA TYR A 232 -0.51 20.77 10.04
C TYR A 232 -0.85 19.32 10.44
N SER A 233 -1.78 18.70 9.72
CA SER A 233 -2.24 17.32 9.97
C SER A 233 -1.59 16.23 9.12
N GLY A 234 -0.83 16.60 8.09
CA GLY A 234 -0.30 15.65 7.11
C GLY A 234 -1.09 15.62 5.80
N PHE A 235 -0.76 14.65 4.94
CA PHE A 235 -1.48 14.39 3.69
C PHE A 235 -2.72 13.53 3.98
N GLY A 236 -3.89 14.09 3.67
CA GLY A 236 -5.20 13.45 3.86
C GLY A 236 -6.19 14.46 4.43
N VAL A 237 -7.35 14.63 3.77
CA VAL A 237 -8.44 15.44 4.32
C VAL A 237 -9.06 14.64 5.46
N LEU A 238 -8.48 14.74 6.65
CA LEU A 238 -9.04 14.17 7.86
C LEU A 238 -9.84 15.25 8.56
N ASP A 239 -11.15 15.03 8.66
CA ASP A 239 -11.98 15.77 9.60
C ASP A 239 -11.71 15.19 11.00
N ASN A 240 -11.25 16.01 11.94
CA ASN A 240 -10.89 15.68 13.34
C ASN A 240 -9.48 15.09 13.57
N PHE A 241 -8.49 15.98 13.73
CA PHE A 241 -7.13 15.63 14.17
C PHE A 241 -6.67 16.56 15.30
N VAL A 242 -5.59 16.16 15.98
CA VAL A 242 -4.91 16.97 17.01
C VAL A 242 -3.56 17.41 16.45
N THR A 243 -3.37 18.70 16.24
CA THR A 243 -2.07 19.25 15.81
C THR A 243 -1.07 19.30 16.96
N VAL A 244 0.19 19.62 16.66
CA VAL A 244 1.19 19.91 17.69
C VAL A 244 0.76 21.10 18.55
N LEU A 245 0.18 22.13 17.94
CA LEU A 245 -0.34 23.31 18.63
C LEU A 245 -1.48 22.94 19.59
N ASP A 246 -2.43 22.12 19.14
CA ASP A 246 -3.54 21.65 19.98
C ASP A 246 -3.03 20.81 21.17
N GLY A 247 -2.13 19.86 20.88
CA GLY A 247 -1.57 18.96 21.88
C GLY A 247 -0.75 19.69 22.96
N VAL A 248 0.09 20.66 22.55
CA VAL A 248 0.87 21.49 23.49
C VAL A 248 -0.05 22.38 24.32
N SER A 249 -1.03 23.03 23.68
CA SER A 249 -1.98 23.91 24.38
C SER A 249 -2.79 23.14 25.43
N ALA A 250 -3.23 21.93 25.10
CA ALA A 250 -3.94 21.05 26.04
C ALA A 250 -3.05 20.56 27.21
N LYS A 251 -1.75 20.35 26.98
CA LYS A 251 -0.81 19.86 28.01
C LYS A 251 -0.17 20.94 28.87
N ALA A 252 -0.22 22.19 28.44
CA ALA A 252 0.30 23.34 29.18
C ALA A 252 -0.76 24.45 29.35
N PRO A 253 -1.92 24.16 29.96
CA PRO A 253 -3.06 25.10 30.01
C PRO A 253 -2.79 26.37 30.82
N GLN A 254 -1.75 26.39 31.65
CA GLN A 254 -1.36 27.56 32.46
C GLN A 254 -0.32 28.44 31.77
N ALA A 255 0.31 27.96 30.69
CA ALA A 255 1.31 28.72 29.95
C ALA A 255 0.62 29.54 28.86
N LYS A 256 1.07 30.78 28.66
CA LYS A 256 0.66 31.55 27.48
C LYS A 256 1.33 30.98 26.23
N ILE A 257 0.54 30.44 25.31
CA ILE A 257 1.04 29.89 24.05
C ILE A 257 1.12 31.01 23.00
N TYR A 258 2.33 31.24 22.48
CA TYR A 258 2.57 32.04 21.29
C TYR A 258 2.93 31.10 20.16
N HIS A 259 2.47 31.38 18.94
CA HIS A 259 2.83 30.56 17.79
C HIS A 259 3.06 31.41 16.55
N ALA A 260 3.95 30.94 15.68
CA ALA A 260 4.26 31.59 14.41
C ALA A 260 4.69 30.53 13.39
N TRP A 261 4.46 30.81 12.11
CA TRP A 261 4.99 29.98 11.02
C TRP A 261 6.51 29.96 11.02
N GLY A 262 7.15 31.11 11.29
CA GLY A 262 8.58 31.28 11.16
C GLY A 262 8.98 31.34 9.68
N SER A 263 8.87 30.22 8.98
CA SER A 263 9.15 30.08 7.55
C SER A 263 8.14 29.14 6.87
N GLY A 264 7.93 29.28 5.56
CA GLY A 264 7.22 28.29 4.74
C GLY A 264 8.05 27.03 4.46
N VAL A 265 7.38 25.95 4.01
CA VAL A 265 8.05 24.71 3.55
C VAL A 265 8.42 24.81 2.07
N LEU A 266 7.53 25.40 1.25
CA LEU A 266 7.77 25.71 -0.16
C LEU A 266 8.08 27.19 -0.32
N HIS A 267 8.82 27.54 -1.36
CA HIS A 267 9.34 28.91 -1.56
C HIS A 267 8.26 29.96 -1.85
N ASN A 268 7.01 29.54 -2.09
CA ASN A 268 5.87 30.43 -2.27
C ASN A 268 4.74 29.98 -1.33
N ASP A 269 4.21 30.92 -0.56
CA ASP A 269 3.03 30.79 0.30
C ASP A 269 1.73 30.59 -0.51
N GLU A 270 1.66 29.52 -1.31
CA GLU A 270 0.45 29.11 -2.05
C GLU A 270 -0.03 27.74 -1.58
N LEU A 271 -0.45 27.70 -0.31
CA LEU A 271 -1.48 26.78 0.18
C LEU A 271 -2.34 27.59 1.15
N GLN A 272 -3.08 28.57 0.61
CA GLN A 272 -4.26 29.15 1.26
C GLN A 272 -5.51 28.50 0.69
#